data_AF-A0A7L0N182-F1
#
_entry.id   AF-A0A7L0N182-F1
#
_cell.length_a   1.000
_cell.length_b   1.000
_cell.length_c   1.000
_cell.angle_alpha   90.00
_cell.angle_beta   90.00
_cell.angle_gamma   90.00
#
_symmetry.space_group_name_H-M   'P 1'
#
loop_
_entity.id
_entity.type
_entity.pdbx_description
1 polymer ?
#
loop_
_entity_poly.entity_id
_entity_poly.type
_entity_poly.pdbx_seq_one_letter_code
_entity_poly.pdbx_strand_id
1 'polypeptide(L)'
;GEALEVNREVNCVTDFIHGCENQLQKLKKQKERGLLYGIPISIKDHINCKGHVSSGGMVKFLGQVKEEDSVIVQVLKHQGAIPFVKTNIPQTMINYDCSNLIFGQTLNPLNHQKSPGGSSGGEGALIAGGGSILGIGSDVAGSIRLPSSFCGLCGLKPTGNRISPSACSDRTFVLAVTGMLGPMARDVDSLALCMRALLCEEMFRLDPTVPPIPFDEEVYTSSKPLCIGYYEGD
;
A
#
# COMPACT_ATOMS: atom_id res chain seq x y z
N GLY A 1 -1.46 11.64 18.03
CA GLY A 1 -1.85 10.34 17.45
C GLY A 1 -0.67 9.91 16.63
N GLU A 2 -0.23 8.67 16.79
CA GLU A 2 1.11 8.20 16.40
C GLU A 2 1.49 8.59 14.96
N ALA A 3 0.59 8.43 13.98
CA ALA A 3 0.83 8.82 12.59
C ALA A 3 1.23 10.30 12.40
N LEU A 4 0.60 11.21 13.16
CA LEU A 4 0.91 12.64 13.09
C LEU A 4 2.27 12.96 13.72
N GLU A 5 2.63 12.25 14.79
CA GLU A 5 3.92 12.40 15.46
C GLU A 5 5.05 11.92 14.55
N VAL A 6 4.92 10.73 13.98
CA VAL A 6 5.85 10.21 12.97
C VAL A 6 5.96 11.17 11.80
N ASN A 7 4.84 11.66 11.26
CA ASN A 7 4.88 12.57 10.12
C ASN A 7 5.63 13.88 10.40
N ARG A 8 5.56 14.42 11.63
CA ARG A 8 6.31 15.62 12.00
C ARG A 8 7.82 15.40 11.96
N GLU A 9 8.27 14.17 12.20
CA GLU A 9 9.68 13.82 12.21
C GLU A 9 10.21 13.47 10.81
N VAL A 10 9.42 12.74 10.01
CA VAL A 10 9.93 12.13 8.77
C VAL A 10 9.20 12.52 7.49
N ASN A 11 8.14 13.35 7.56
CA ASN A 11 7.41 13.86 6.39
C ASN A 11 6.95 12.75 5.41
N CYS A 12 6.18 11.79 5.94
CA CYS A 12 5.74 10.60 5.20
C CYS A 12 4.27 10.63 4.74
N VAL A 13 3.45 11.55 5.26
CA VAL A 13 2.01 11.67 4.96
C VAL A 13 1.76 12.86 4.04
N THR A 14 1.02 12.64 2.95
CA THR A 14 0.66 13.69 1.98
C THR A 14 -0.77 14.20 2.15
N ASP A 15 -1.66 13.35 2.65
CA ASP A 15 -3.08 13.69 2.78
C ASP A 15 -3.74 12.86 3.90
N PHE A 16 -4.75 13.44 4.55
CA PHE A 16 -5.61 12.74 5.51
C PHE A 16 -6.93 12.37 4.84
N ILE A 17 -7.27 11.08 4.83
CA ILE A 17 -8.45 10.60 4.11
C ILE A 17 -9.71 10.92 4.93
N HIS A 18 -10.34 12.07 4.66
CA HIS A 18 -11.52 12.56 5.38
C HIS A 18 -12.70 11.56 5.40
N GLY A 19 -12.78 10.67 4.40
CA GLY A 19 -13.78 9.60 4.36
C GLY A 19 -13.62 8.52 5.44
N CYS A 20 -12.52 8.49 6.20
CA CYS A 20 -12.23 7.46 7.19
C CYS A 20 -13.22 7.44 8.36
N GLU A 21 -13.68 8.61 8.83
CA GLU A 21 -14.66 8.70 9.92
C GLU A 21 -16.02 8.16 9.50
N ASN A 22 -16.46 8.49 8.28
CA ASN A 22 -17.69 7.96 7.70
C ASN A 22 -17.63 6.45 7.55
N GLN A 23 -16.48 5.91 7.11
CA GLN A 23 -16.24 4.48 7.04
C GLN A 23 -16.33 3.85 8.44
N LEU A 24 -15.69 4.43 9.47
CA LEU A 24 -15.77 3.95 10.84
C LEU A 24 -17.22 3.95 11.38
N GLN A 25 -18.01 5.00 11.10
CA GLN A 25 -19.42 5.05 11.50
C GLN A 25 -20.28 4.02 10.76
N LYS A 26 -19.99 3.76 9.48
CA LYS A 26 -20.65 2.69 8.71
C LYS A 26 -20.35 1.32 9.32
N LEU A 27 -19.09 1.05 9.67
CA LEU A 27 -18.66 -0.21 10.28
C LEU A 27 -19.36 -0.49 11.60
N LYS A 28 -19.54 0.53 12.46
CA LYS A 28 -20.28 0.39 13.73
C LYS A 28 -21.74 -0.06 13.55
N LYS A 29 -22.33 0.18 12.39
CA LYS A 29 -23.72 -0.19 12.06
C LYS A 29 -23.82 -1.53 11.31
N GLN A 30 -22.70 -2.06 10.81
CA GLN A 30 -22.68 -3.34 10.11
C GLN A 30 -22.68 -4.49 11.10
N LYS A 31 -23.50 -5.51 10.81
CA LYS A 31 -23.54 -6.75 11.59
C LYS A 31 -22.39 -7.69 11.21
N GLU A 32 -22.07 -7.75 9.93
CA GLU A 32 -20.98 -8.56 9.39
C GLU A 32 -19.66 -7.81 9.50
N ARG A 33 -18.62 -8.49 9.99
CA ARG A 33 -17.27 -7.98 10.13
C ARG A 33 -16.37 -8.70 9.13
N GLY A 34 -15.79 -7.94 8.21
CA GLY A 34 -14.75 -8.46 7.32
C GLY A 34 -13.44 -8.74 8.06
N LEU A 35 -12.48 -9.34 7.36
CA LEU A 35 -11.21 -9.78 7.94
C LEU A 35 -10.32 -8.64 8.47
N LEU A 36 -10.56 -7.41 8.01
CA LEU A 36 -9.81 -6.21 8.39
C LEU A 36 -10.68 -5.21 9.16
N TYR A 37 -11.75 -5.67 9.82
CA TYR A 37 -12.69 -4.82 10.52
C TYR A 37 -12.00 -3.88 11.53
N GLY A 38 -12.12 -2.57 11.30
CA GLY A 38 -11.60 -1.53 12.17
C GLY A 38 -10.10 -1.26 12.04
N ILE A 39 -9.41 -1.94 11.13
CA ILE A 39 -7.96 -1.81 10.94
C ILE A 39 -7.66 -0.53 10.14
N PRO A 40 -6.93 0.47 10.69
CA PRO A 40 -6.47 1.61 9.92
C PRO A 40 -5.37 1.19 8.95
N ILE A 41 -5.48 1.61 7.68
CA ILE A 41 -4.53 1.26 6.61
C ILE A 41 -4.02 2.52 5.90
N SER A 42 -2.70 2.62 5.74
CA SER A 42 -2.06 3.66 4.94
C SER A 42 -2.04 3.29 3.45
N ILE A 43 -2.19 4.30 2.59
CA ILE A 43 -2.32 4.10 1.14
C ILE A 43 -1.31 4.94 0.37
N LYS A 44 -0.44 4.32 -0.44
CA LYS A 44 0.51 5.04 -1.29
C LYS A 44 -0.18 6.05 -2.21
N ASP A 45 0.41 7.24 -2.37
CA ASP A 45 -0.22 8.40 -3.02
C ASP A 45 -0.88 8.13 -4.39
N HIS A 46 -0.26 7.36 -5.29
CA HIS A 46 -0.82 7.09 -6.61
C HIS A 46 -2.11 6.23 -6.63
N ILE A 47 -2.46 5.58 -5.52
CA ILE A 47 -3.67 4.75 -5.42
C ILE A 47 -4.86 5.67 -5.14
N ASN A 48 -5.88 5.62 -6.00
CA ASN A 48 -7.00 6.55 -5.93
C ASN A 48 -7.83 6.29 -4.67
N CYS A 49 -8.11 7.38 -3.95
CA CYS A 49 -9.10 7.43 -2.88
C CYS A 49 -10.12 8.50 -3.26
N LYS A 50 -11.41 8.17 -3.21
CA LYS A 50 -12.48 9.08 -3.60
C LYS A 50 -12.42 10.38 -2.80
N GLY A 51 -12.49 11.52 -3.48
CA GLY A 51 -12.43 12.85 -2.88
C GLY A 51 -11.01 13.35 -2.62
N HIS A 52 -9.98 12.57 -2.96
CA HIS A 52 -8.57 12.92 -2.75
C HIS A 52 -7.80 13.01 -4.06
N VAL A 53 -6.69 13.74 -4.05
CA VAL A 53 -5.77 13.81 -5.19
C VAL A 53 -4.81 12.62 -5.15
N SER A 54 -4.46 12.08 -6.32
CA SER A 54 -3.34 11.15 -6.47
C SER A 54 -2.28 11.86 -7.31
N SER A 55 -1.27 12.40 -6.65
CA SER A 55 -0.39 13.43 -7.21
C SER A 55 0.68 12.85 -8.13
N GLY A 56 1.09 11.59 -7.95
CA GLY A 56 2.25 11.03 -8.65
C GLY A 56 3.57 11.78 -8.36
N GLY A 57 3.60 12.65 -7.34
CA GLY A 57 4.66 13.63 -7.12
C GLY A 57 4.80 14.66 -8.25
N MET A 58 3.75 14.87 -9.06
CA MET A 58 3.76 15.74 -10.24
C MET A 58 2.71 16.85 -10.14
N VAL A 59 3.15 18.10 -10.32
CA VAL A 59 2.30 19.30 -10.25
C VAL A 59 1.11 19.21 -11.21
N LYS A 60 1.26 18.54 -12.35
CA LYS A 60 0.22 18.31 -13.36
C LYS A 60 -1.07 17.70 -12.78
N PHE A 61 -0.97 16.85 -11.77
CA PHE A 61 -2.11 16.15 -11.19
C PHE A 61 -2.74 16.87 -9.99
N LEU A 62 -2.15 17.99 -9.54
CA LEU A 62 -2.77 18.81 -8.51
C LEU A 62 -4.14 19.35 -8.99
N GLY A 63 -5.11 19.38 -8.07
CA GLY A 63 -6.49 19.77 -8.37
C GLY A 63 -7.33 18.69 -9.08
N GLN A 64 -6.73 17.57 -9.53
CA GLN A 64 -7.45 16.47 -10.15
C GLN A 64 -7.95 15.47 -9.09
N VAL A 65 -9.01 15.86 -8.40
CA VAL A 65 -9.66 15.03 -7.38
C VAL A 65 -10.24 13.76 -8.02
N LYS A 66 -10.07 12.62 -7.35
CA LYS A 66 -10.59 11.34 -7.83
C LYS A 66 -12.04 11.15 -7.45
N GLU A 67 -12.87 10.81 -8.43
CA GLU A 67 -14.31 10.58 -8.25
C GLU A 67 -14.62 9.21 -7.62
N GLU A 68 -13.68 8.27 -7.72
CA GLU A 68 -13.83 6.91 -7.25
C GLU A 68 -12.56 6.39 -6.54
N ASP A 69 -12.79 5.43 -5.65
CA ASP A 69 -11.74 4.63 -5.03
C ASP A 69 -11.18 3.61 -6.05
N SER A 70 -9.87 3.35 -6.01
CA SER A 70 -9.31 2.19 -6.72
C SER A 70 -9.97 0.89 -6.25
N VAL A 71 -10.00 -0.15 -7.10
CA VAL A 71 -10.62 -1.44 -6.74
C VAL A 71 -10.06 -2.00 -5.43
N ILE A 72 -8.75 -1.93 -5.21
CA ILE A 72 -8.14 -2.36 -3.95
C ILE A 72 -8.69 -1.59 -2.73
N VAL A 73 -8.91 -0.28 -2.84
CA VAL A 73 -9.44 0.55 -1.75
C VAL A 73 -10.91 0.21 -1.49
N GLN A 74 -11.69 -0.09 -2.54
CA GLN A 74 -13.07 -0.58 -2.41
C GLN A 74 -13.10 -1.92 -1.67
N VAL A 75 -12.23 -2.87 -2.03
CA VAL A 75 -12.15 -4.20 -1.38
C VAL A 75 -11.68 -4.08 0.06
N LEU A 76 -10.69 -3.22 0.36
CA LEU A 76 -10.26 -2.96 1.74
C LEU A 76 -11.42 -2.41 2.59
N LYS A 77 -12.17 -1.43 2.08
CA LYS A 77 -13.35 -0.88 2.75
C LYS A 77 -14.45 -1.93 2.91
N HIS A 78 -14.64 -2.81 1.92
CA HIS A 78 -15.56 -3.95 2.00
C HIS A 78 -15.17 -4.93 3.11
N GLN A 79 -13.88 -5.23 3.26
CA GLN A 79 -13.33 -6.06 4.34
C GLN A 79 -13.29 -5.37 5.70
N GLY A 80 -13.82 -4.15 5.79
CA GLY A 80 -13.96 -3.40 7.03
C GLY A 80 -12.73 -2.61 7.45
N ALA A 81 -11.73 -2.48 6.59
CA ALA A 81 -10.59 -1.62 6.83
C ALA A 81 -10.96 -0.13 6.78
N ILE A 82 -10.09 0.70 7.33
CA ILE A 82 -10.24 2.15 7.41
C ILE A 82 -9.01 2.80 6.75
N PRO A 83 -9.01 3.00 5.42
CA PRO A 83 -8.00 3.83 4.77
C PRO A 83 -8.02 5.24 5.38
N PHE A 84 -6.90 5.69 5.96
CA PHE A 84 -6.89 6.91 6.79
C PHE A 84 -5.89 7.99 6.35
N VAL A 85 -4.81 7.63 5.67
CA VAL A 85 -3.83 8.59 5.13
C VAL A 85 -3.32 8.16 3.77
N LYS A 86 -2.89 9.15 2.98
CA LYS A 86 -2.04 8.92 1.82
C LYS A 86 -0.59 9.17 2.17
N THR A 87 0.32 8.34 1.65
CA THR A 87 1.75 8.47 1.98
C THR A 87 2.59 8.92 0.78
N ASN A 88 3.68 9.63 1.09
CA ASN A 88 4.56 10.28 0.12
C ASN A 88 5.27 9.29 -0.81
N ILE A 89 5.65 9.81 -1.98
CA ILE A 89 6.30 9.10 -3.09
C ILE A 89 7.37 9.99 -3.73
N PRO A 90 8.38 9.46 -4.42
CA PRO A 90 9.24 10.28 -5.26
C PRO A 90 8.51 10.78 -6.50
N GLN A 91 8.96 11.91 -7.04
CA GLN A 91 8.44 12.48 -8.28
C GLN A 91 8.46 11.43 -9.41
N THR A 92 7.32 11.23 -10.10
CA THR A 92 7.07 10.21 -11.14
C THR A 92 7.06 8.75 -10.67
N MET A 93 7.39 8.46 -9.42
CA MET A 93 7.58 7.10 -8.87
C MET A 93 8.74 6.29 -9.47
N ILE A 94 9.50 6.84 -10.44
CA ILE A 94 10.69 6.20 -11.05
C ILE A 94 11.95 6.58 -10.26
N ASN A 95 11.95 6.26 -8.97
CA ASN A 95 13.11 6.47 -8.10
C ASN A 95 13.00 5.53 -6.89
N TYR A 96 14.15 5.08 -6.38
CA TYR A 96 14.25 4.31 -5.14
C TYR A 96 14.51 5.18 -3.91
N ASP A 97 14.58 6.51 -4.05
CA ASP A 97 14.47 7.47 -2.96
C ASP A 97 13.01 7.99 -2.81
N CYS A 98 12.73 8.91 -1.89
CA CYS A 98 11.39 9.42 -1.64
C CYS A 98 11.35 10.95 -1.45
N SER A 99 11.36 11.69 -2.57
CA SER A 99 11.25 13.16 -2.58
C SER A 99 10.54 13.67 -3.83
N ASN A 100 9.72 14.72 -3.68
CA ASN A 100 9.11 15.44 -4.79
C ASN A 100 8.92 16.93 -4.46
N LEU A 101 8.68 17.76 -5.47
CA LEU A 101 8.54 19.21 -5.33
C LEU A 101 7.26 19.68 -4.62
N ILE A 102 6.26 18.81 -4.45
CA ILE A 102 4.97 19.16 -3.84
C ILE A 102 5.05 19.01 -2.32
N PHE A 103 5.51 17.85 -1.85
CA PHE A 103 5.48 17.45 -0.45
C PHE A 103 6.87 17.44 0.19
N GLY A 104 7.94 17.57 -0.58
CA GLY A 104 9.32 17.50 -0.09
C GLY A 104 9.82 16.08 0.12
N GLN A 105 10.92 15.96 0.87
CA GLN A 105 11.63 14.70 1.13
C GLN A 105 11.07 13.98 2.34
N THR A 106 10.91 12.66 2.23
CA THR A 106 10.64 11.75 3.35
C THR A 106 11.95 11.20 3.88
N LEU A 107 12.08 11.10 5.20
CA LEU A 107 13.28 10.60 5.88
C LEU A 107 13.06 9.18 6.41
N ASN A 108 14.15 8.44 6.64
CA ASN A 108 14.07 7.13 7.28
C ASN A 108 13.92 7.27 8.81
N PRO A 109 12.90 6.68 9.44
CA PRO A 109 12.67 6.80 10.89
C PRO A 109 13.77 6.15 11.75
N LEU A 110 14.55 5.21 11.20
CA LEU A 110 15.67 4.58 11.91
C LEU A 110 16.93 5.46 11.91
N ASN A 111 17.06 6.34 10.92
CA ASN A 111 18.15 7.32 10.81
C ASN A 111 17.76 8.44 9.84
N HIS A 112 17.51 9.64 10.37
CA HIS A 112 17.04 10.79 9.57
C HIS A 112 18.02 11.27 8.49
N GLN A 113 19.28 10.80 8.49
CA GLN A 113 20.26 11.06 7.43
C GLN A 113 20.21 10.05 6.27
N LYS A 114 19.28 9.09 6.30
CA LYS A 114 19.14 8.03 5.30
C LYS A 114 17.80 8.12 4.58
N SER A 115 17.79 7.58 3.35
CA SER A 115 16.57 7.40 2.58
C SER A 115 15.70 6.31 3.21
N PRO A 116 14.36 6.47 3.24
CA PRO A 116 13.44 5.40 3.58
C PRO A 116 13.29 4.36 2.45
N GLY A 117 13.98 4.54 1.32
CA GLY A 117 13.76 3.77 0.11
C GLY A 117 12.55 4.29 -0.66
N GLY A 118 12.21 3.61 -1.76
CA GLY A 118 11.19 4.11 -2.68
C GLY A 118 10.87 3.12 -3.79
N SER A 119 9.79 3.33 -4.55
CA SER A 119 8.94 4.52 -4.51
C SER A 119 7.83 4.52 -3.46
N SER A 120 7.65 3.45 -2.67
CA SER A 120 6.70 3.41 -1.53
C SER A 120 7.36 3.90 -0.22
N GLY A 121 8.20 4.93 -0.29
CA GLY A 121 9.01 5.39 0.85
C GLY A 121 8.18 5.96 2.01
N GLY A 122 7.08 6.65 1.70
CA GLY A 122 6.15 7.12 2.73
C GLY A 122 5.50 5.98 3.52
N GLU A 123 5.11 4.87 2.86
CA GLU A 123 4.59 3.67 3.53
C GLU A 123 5.66 3.08 4.45
N GLY A 124 6.89 2.91 3.94
CA GLY A 124 8.01 2.37 4.73
C GLY A 124 8.29 3.20 5.99
N ALA A 125 8.40 4.52 5.83
CA ALA A 125 8.66 5.43 6.93
C ALA A 125 7.51 5.47 7.96
N LEU A 126 6.26 5.50 7.50
CA LEU A 126 5.10 5.58 8.39
C LEU A 126 4.92 4.29 9.21
N ILE A 127 5.04 3.11 8.59
CA ILE A 127 4.86 1.83 9.27
C ILE A 127 6.01 1.57 10.25
N ALA A 128 7.26 1.85 9.85
CA ALA A 128 8.42 1.65 10.71
C ALA A 128 8.46 2.64 11.89
N GLY A 129 7.96 3.86 11.69
CA GLY A 129 7.75 4.81 12.79
C GLY A 129 6.58 4.44 13.72
N GLY A 130 5.81 3.39 13.41
CA GLY A 130 4.66 2.96 14.21
C GLY A 130 3.35 3.70 13.89
N GLY A 131 3.37 4.65 12.96
CA GLY A 131 2.20 5.46 12.59
C GLY A 131 1.14 4.72 11.76
N SER A 132 1.47 3.53 11.25
CA SER A 132 0.53 2.61 10.60
C SER A 132 0.90 1.17 10.94
N ILE A 133 -0.08 0.27 10.95
CA ILE A 133 0.13 -1.16 11.21
C ILE A 133 0.13 -2.01 9.93
N LEU A 134 -0.47 -1.48 8.86
CA LEU A 134 -0.59 -2.13 7.56
C LEU A 134 -0.72 -1.05 6.50
N GLY A 135 -0.02 -1.21 5.39
CA GLY A 135 -0.03 -0.28 4.28
C GLY A 135 -0.05 -0.95 2.92
N ILE A 136 -0.49 -0.22 1.90
CA ILE A 136 -0.48 -0.68 0.52
C ILE A 136 0.52 0.13 -0.30
N GLY A 137 1.54 -0.56 -0.81
CA GLY A 137 2.52 -0.04 -1.75
C GLY A 137 2.28 -0.49 -3.19
N SER A 138 3.20 -0.11 -4.07
CA SER A 138 3.30 -0.63 -5.44
C SER A 138 4.74 -0.90 -5.84
N ASP A 139 4.96 -1.89 -6.69
CA ASP A 139 6.28 -2.39 -7.08
C ASP A 139 6.31 -2.84 -8.54
N VAL A 140 7.18 -2.18 -9.33
CA VAL A 140 7.58 -2.60 -10.68
C VAL A 140 9.00 -3.18 -10.63
N ALA A 141 9.91 -2.47 -9.96
CA ALA A 141 11.35 -2.76 -9.95
C ALA A 141 11.96 -2.77 -8.53
N GLY A 142 11.14 -2.93 -7.49
CA GLY A 142 11.59 -2.96 -6.09
C GLY A 142 10.80 -2.07 -5.15
N SER A 143 9.82 -1.30 -5.64
CA SER A 143 9.22 -0.21 -4.87
C SER A 143 8.39 -0.59 -3.65
N ILE A 144 8.10 -1.88 -3.39
CA ILE A 144 7.61 -2.39 -2.09
C ILE A 144 8.80 -2.93 -1.29
N ARG A 145 9.67 -3.70 -1.94
CA ARG A 145 10.78 -4.44 -1.31
C ARG A 145 11.88 -3.53 -0.77
N LEU A 146 12.27 -2.51 -1.53
CA LEU A 146 13.31 -1.54 -1.18
C LEU A 146 12.95 -0.72 0.08
N PRO A 147 11.79 -0.05 0.15
CA PRO A 147 11.43 0.66 1.37
C PRO A 147 11.18 -0.27 2.55
N SER A 148 10.68 -1.50 2.30
CA SER A 148 10.57 -2.49 3.37
C SER A 148 11.94 -2.87 3.93
N SER A 149 12.92 -3.12 3.06
CA SER A 149 14.30 -3.43 3.45
C SER A 149 14.96 -2.27 4.21
N PHE A 150 14.86 -1.04 3.68
CA PHE A 150 15.52 0.13 4.25
C PHE A 150 14.93 0.55 5.60
N CYS A 151 13.64 0.29 5.83
CA CYS A 151 12.95 0.64 7.07
C CYS A 151 12.75 -0.55 8.03
N GLY A 152 13.28 -1.74 7.73
CA GLY A 152 13.21 -2.90 8.63
C GLY A 152 11.82 -3.52 8.74
N LEU A 153 11.12 -3.65 7.62
CA LEU A 153 9.74 -4.14 7.52
C LEU A 153 9.64 -5.39 6.63
N CYS A 154 8.46 -6.02 6.67
CA CYS A 154 8.06 -7.03 5.69
C CYS A 154 7.26 -6.37 4.56
N GLY A 155 7.54 -6.75 3.32
CA GLY A 155 6.79 -6.31 2.15
C GLY A 155 6.66 -7.42 1.12
N LEU A 156 5.45 -7.62 0.60
CA LEU A 156 5.17 -8.63 -0.41
C LEU A 156 4.84 -7.95 -1.73
N LYS A 157 5.59 -8.31 -2.79
CA LYS A 157 5.20 -8.04 -4.17
C LYS A 157 4.56 -9.32 -4.75
N PRO A 158 3.23 -9.37 -4.93
CA PRO A 158 2.58 -10.52 -5.52
C PRO A 158 2.98 -10.76 -6.98
N THR A 159 2.52 -11.87 -7.54
CA THR A 159 2.50 -12.10 -8.99
C THR A 159 1.68 -11.00 -9.69
N GLY A 160 2.07 -10.62 -10.91
CA GLY A 160 1.28 -9.70 -11.73
C GLY A 160 -0.17 -10.18 -11.88
N ASN A 161 -1.11 -9.23 -11.89
CA ASN A 161 -2.56 -9.47 -11.93
C ASN A 161 -3.14 -10.30 -10.76
N ARG A 162 -2.38 -10.57 -9.68
CA ARG A 162 -2.95 -11.22 -8.48
C ARG A 162 -3.86 -10.28 -7.68
N ILE A 163 -3.67 -8.98 -7.81
CA ILE A 163 -4.49 -7.92 -7.23
C ILE A 163 -4.79 -6.91 -8.34
N SER A 164 -6.02 -6.41 -8.39
CA SER A 164 -6.44 -5.43 -9.40
C SER A 164 -5.64 -4.12 -9.29
N PRO A 165 -4.96 -3.68 -10.36
CA PRO A 165 -4.42 -2.32 -10.46
C PRO A 165 -5.47 -1.31 -10.98
N SER A 166 -6.76 -1.71 -11.04
CA SER A 166 -7.79 -0.88 -11.66
C SER A 166 -8.05 0.40 -10.88
N ALA A 167 -8.32 1.47 -11.63
CA ALA A 167 -8.49 2.83 -11.14
C ALA A 167 -7.33 3.32 -10.23
N CYS A 168 -6.10 2.87 -10.42
CA CYS A 168 -4.90 3.54 -9.89
C CYS A 168 -4.39 4.59 -10.89
N SER A 169 -3.86 5.71 -10.37
CA SER A 169 -3.30 6.76 -11.23
C SER A 169 -1.93 6.38 -11.79
N ASP A 170 -1.66 6.89 -12.99
CA ASP A 170 -0.38 6.77 -13.70
C ASP A 170 -0.02 5.37 -14.23
N ARG A 171 -0.83 4.88 -15.17
CA ARG A 171 -0.56 3.66 -15.98
C ARG A 171 0.51 3.87 -17.06
N THR A 172 1.42 4.84 -16.91
CA THR A 172 2.43 5.16 -17.93
C THR A 172 3.57 4.15 -18.00
N PHE A 173 3.55 3.08 -17.20
CA PHE A 173 4.57 2.04 -17.24
C PHE A 173 4.28 1.02 -18.36
N VAL A 174 5.25 0.94 -19.25
CA VAL A 174 5.42 0.10 -20.44
C VAL A 174 4.61 -1.20 -20.40
N LEU A 175 3.88 -1.52 -21.48
CA LEU A 175 3.08 -2.75 -21.65
C LEU A 175 3.80 -4.06 -21.24
N ALA A 176 5.13 -4.07 -21.22
CA ALA A 176 5.95 -5.24 -20.92
C ALA A 176 6.10 -5.54 -19.41
N VAL A 177 6.01 -4.54 -18.52
CA VAL A 177 6.22 -4.75 -17.06
C VAL A 177 5.14 -4.01 -16.27
N THR A 178 4.14 -4.76 -15.82
CA THR A 178 3.02 -4.23 -15.03
C THR A 178 3.45 -3.97 -13.59
N GLY A 179 3.06 -2.83 -13.02
CA GLY A 179 3.22 -2.59 -11.59
C GLY A 179 2.27 -3.44 -10.75
N MET A 180 2.79 -4.05 -9.68
CA MET A 180 2.00 -4.84 -8.75
C MET A 180 1.70 -4.05 -7.48
N LEU A 181 0.46 -4.11 -7.01
CA LEU A 181 0.08 -3.64 -5.67
C LEU A 181 0.34 -4.74 -4.65
N GLY A 182 0.69 -4.37 -3.43
CA GLY A 182 0.94 -5.35 -2.38
C GLY A 182 1.07 -4.74 -0.98
N PRO A 183 0.91 -5.58 0.06
CA PRO A 183 0.96 -5.13 1.44
C PRO A 183 2.39 -4.90 1.94
N MET A 184 2.51 -3.96 2.88
CA MET A 184 3.69 -3.69 3.71
C MET A 184 3.24 -3.69 5.18
N ALA A 185 4.00 -4.33 6.06
CA ALA A 185 3.67 -4.46 7.48
C ALA A 185 4.93 -4.78 8.32
N ARG A 186 4.78 -4.88 9.65
CA ARG A 186 5.88 -5.21 10.57
C ARG A 186 6.16 -6.72 10.68
N ASP A 187 5.24 -7.55 10.22
CA ASP A 187 5.33 -9.01 10.29
C ASP A 187 4.68 -9.67 9.06
N VAL A 188 5.08 -10.90 8.79
CA VAL A 188 4.61 -11.69 7.64
C VAL A 188 3.14 -12.07 7.77
N ASP A 189 2.66 -12.29 8.99
CA ASP A 189 1.27 -12.70 9.26
C ASP A 189 0.28 -11.57 8.89
N SER A 190 0.66 -10.32 9.11
CA SER A 190 -0.10 -9.15 8.67
C SER A 190 -0.15 -9.05 7.13
N LEU A 191 0.93 -9.41 6.44
CA LEU A 191 0.91 -9.50 4.97
C LEU A 191 -0.05 -10.60 4.50
N ALA A 192 0.01 -11.78 5.13
CA ALA A 192 -0.87 -12.90 4.82
C ALA A 192 -2.34 -12.56 5.09
N LEU A 193 -2.66 -11.93 6.23
CA LEU A 193 -3.99 -11.47 6.58
C LEU A 193 -4.53 -10.48 5.53
N CYS A 194 -3.71 -9.53 5.10
CA CYS A 194 -4.10 -8.58 4.06
C CYS A 194 -4.38 -9.29 2.73
N MET A 195 -3.50 -10.21 2.31
CA MET A 195 -3.71 -11.00 1.09
C MET A 195 -4.98 -11.85 1.16
N ARG A 196 -5.25 -12.49 2.30
CA ARG A 196 -6.48 -13.25 2.57
C ARG A 196 -7.72 -12.39 2.44
N ALA A 197 -7.68 -11.16 2.96
CA ALA A 197 -8.78 -10.21 2.86
C ALA A 197 -9.02 -9.72 1.42
N LEU A 198 -7.93 -9.49 0.66
CA LEU A 198 -8.00 -8.97 -0.70
C LEU A 198 -8.42 -10.03 -1.73
N LEU A 199 -8.05 -11.29 -1.54
CA LEU A 199 -8.37 -12.39 -2.46
C LEU A 199 -9.77 -12.96 -2.18
N CYS A 200 -10.79 -12.12 -2.33
CA CYS A 200 -12.19 -12.43 -2.08
C CYS A 200 -13.08 -12.19 -3.30
N GLU A 201 -14.35 -12.63 -3.23
CA GLU A 201 -15.33 -12.49 -4.30
C GLU A 201 -15.49 -11.03 -4.76
N GLU A 202 -15.45 -10.07 -3.84
CA GLU A 202 -15.61 -8.65 -4.19
C GLU A 202 -14.47 -8.14 -5.10
N MET A 203 -13.22 -8.60 -4.90
CA MET A 203 -12.11 -8.28 -5.79
C MET A 203 -12.36 -8.82 -7.20
N PHE A 204 -12.74 -10.09 -7.29
CA PHE A 204 -12.95 -10.78 -8.56
C PHE A 204 -14.18 -10.26 -9.31
N ARG A 205 -15.19 -9.79 -8.57
CA ARG A 205 -16.40 -9.16 -9.11
C ARG A 205 -16.13 -7.75 -9.64
N LEU A 206 -15.36 -6.94 -8.92
CA LEU A 206 -15.04 -5.56 -9.30
C LEU A 206 -14.04 -5.50 -10.47
N ASP A 207 -13.13 -6.47 -10.58
CA ASP A 207 -12.21 -6.59 -11.69
C ASP A 207 -12.13 -8.03 -12.22
N PRO A 208 -12.98 -8.39 -13.20
CA PRO A 208 -12.97 -9.72 -13.82
C PRO A 208 -11.69 -10.08 -14.59
N THR A 209 -10.75 -9.14 -14.75
CA THR A 209 -9.44 -9.42 -15.37
C THR A 209 -8.45 -10.05 -14.38
N VAL A 210 -8.74 -9.98 -13.07
CA VAL A 210 -8.00 -10.69 -12.02
C VAL A 210 -8.45 -12.15 -11.98
N PRO A 211 -7.53 -13.13 -12.10
CA PRO A 211 -7.90 -14.54 -11.95
C PRO A 211 -8.50 -14.80 -10.55
N PRO A 212 -9.66 -15.47 -10.44
CA PRO A 212 -10.35 -15.69 -9.16
C PRO A 212 -9.71 -16.81 -8.35
N ILE A 213 -8.44 -16.63 -7.98
CA ILE A 213 -7.63 -17.57 -7.21
C ILE A 213 -7.63 -17.13 -5.74
N PRO A 214 -8.38 -17.83 -4.85
CA PRO A 214 -8.45 -17.46 -3.43
C PRO A 214 -7.09 -17.60 -2.74
N PHE A 215 -7.00 -17.08 -1.52
CA PHE A 215 -5.86 -17.36 -0.65
C PHE A 215 -5.89 -18.84 -0.22
N ASP A 216 -4.75 -19.53 -0.35
CA ASP A 216 -4.64 -20.95 -0.05
C ASP A 216 -4.04 -21.15 1.36
N GLU A 217 -4.92 -21.46 2.32
CA GLU A 217 -4.53 -21.68 3.72
C GLU A 217 -3.65 -22.91 3.91
N GLU A 218 -3.89 -23.98 3.15
CA GLU A 218 -3.12 -25.22 3.29
C GLU A 218 -1.68 -24.99 2.83
N VAL A 219 -1.50 -24.24 1.74
CA VAL A 219 -0.17 -23.86 1.25
C VAL A 219 0.54 -22.94 2.24
N TYR A 220 -0.13 -21.91 2.76
CA TYR A 220 0.49 -20.94 3.68
C TYR A 220 0.89 -21.57 5.03
N THR A 221 0.05 -22.47 5.57
CA THR A 221 0.29 -23.10 6.87
C THR A 221 1.13 -24.38 6.80
N SER A 222 1.50 -24.83 5.60
CA SER A 222 2.30 -26.03 5.40
C SER A 222 3.68 -25.92 6.05
N SER A 223 4.01 -26.92 6.89
CA SER A 223 5.34 -27.08 7.51
C SER A 223 6.22 -28.11 6.80
N LYS A 224 5.88 -28.50 5.56
CA LYS A 224 6.66 -29.47 4.80
C LYS A 224 8.07 -28.91 4.50
N PRO A 225 9.13 -29.73 4.56
CA PRO A 225 10.47 -29.29 4.16
C PRO A 225 10.47 -28.77 2.71
N LEU A 226 11.15 -27.64 2.47
CA LEU A 226 11.25 -27.00 1.17
C LEU A 226 12.66 -27.18 0.59
N CYS A 227 12.75 -27.27 -0.74
CA CYS A 227 14.00 -27.08 -1.45
C CYS A 227 14.21 -25.58 -1.68
N ILE A 228 15.26 -25.00 -1.09
CA ILE A 228 15.56 -23.56 -1.15
C ILE A 228 16.85 -23.36 -1.95
N GLY A 229 16.72 -22.90 -3.20
CA GLY A 229 17.87 -22.43 -3.97
C GLY A 229 18.39 -21.09 -3.42
N TYR A 230 19.71 -20.88 -3.45
CA TYR A 230 20.35 -19.65 -2.98
C TYR A 230 21.49 -19.23 -3.91
N TYR A 231 21.82 -17.93 -3.89
CA TYR A 231 22.96 -17.32 -4.58
C TYR A 231 23.49 -16.17 -3.71
N GLU A 232 24.79 -15.88 -3.79
CA GLU A 232 25.42 -14.76 -3.05
C GLU A 232 25.66 -13.52 -3.93
N GLY A 233 25.54 -13.66 -5.26
CA GLY A 233 25.64 -12.59 -6.24
C GLY A 233 24.76 -12.86 -7.46
N ASP A 234 24.28 -11.79 -8.10
CA ASP A 234 23.37 -11.78 -9.24
C ASP A 234 24.05 -11.73 -10.62
#